data_AF-A0A932LDU0-F1
#
_entry.id   AF-A0A932LDU0-F1
#
_cell.length_a   1.000
_cell.length_b   1.000
_cell.length_c   1.000
_cell.angle_alpha   90.00
_cell.angle_beta   90.00
_cell.angle_gamma   90.00
#
_symmetry.space_group_name_H-M   'P 1'
#
loop_
_entity.id
_entity.type
_entity.pdbx_description
1 polymer ?
#
loop_
_entity_poly.entity_id
_entity_poly.type
_entity_poly.pdbx_seq_one_letter_code
_entity_poly.pdbx_strand_id
1 'polypeptide(L)'
;MIILHCLILAASLVAADASAAGPASQPSGVVAQLYVWTQHYNQRRERLDDNLDEVFATTKRAGYDAVQGFLNAYDTPASAEVFAAKLKQHELVMPIAYVGGPMHT
;
A
#
# COMPACT_ATOMS: atom_id res chain seq x y z
N MET A 1 -8.83 -47.43 -42.19
CA MET A 1 -9.76 -47.33 -41.04
C MET A 1 -8.90 -47.27 -39.79
N ILE A 2 -9.00 -46.39 -38.79
CA ILE A 2 -9.84 -45.25 -38.43
C ILE A 2 -9.05 -44.56 -37.27
N ILE A 3 -8.84 -43.23 -37.37
CA ILE A 3 -8.89 -42.22 -36.28
C ILE A 3 -7.85 -42.23 -35.12
N LEU A 4 -6.85 -41.35 -35.25
CA LEU A 4 -6.51 -40.21 -34.34
C LEU A 4 -7.09 -40.22 -32.91
N HIS A 5 -6.27 -40.30 -31.85
CA HIS A 5 -6.56 -39.65 -30.56
C HIS A 5 -5.28 -39.29 -29.78
N CYS A 6 -5.08 -37.97 -29.65
CA CYS A 6 -4.65 -37.22 -28.46
C CYS A 6 -3.39 -37.62 -27.68
N LEU A 7 -2.30 -36.90 -27.99
CA LEU A 7 -1.59 -36.00 -27.07
C LEU A 7 -1.90 -36.15 -25.57
N ILE A 8 -0.93 -36.62 -24.79
CA ILE A 8 -0.61 -36.02 -23.48
C ILE A 8 0.91 -35.87 -23.41
N LEU A 9 1.35 -34.63 -23.59
CA LEU A 9 2.72 -34.18 -23.47
C LEU A 9 3.12 -34.22 -21.98
N ALA A 10 4.11 -35.04 -21.64
CA ALA A 10 4.77 -34.97 -20.34
C ALA A 10 5.63 -33.69 -20.31
N ALA A 11 5.19 -32.68 -19.55
CA ALA A 11 6.01 -31.52 -19.24
C ALA A 11 6.09 -31.39 -17.71
N SER A 12 7.11 -32.03 -17.13
CA SER A 12 7.53 -31.78 -15.76
C SER A 12 8.06 -30.35 -15.69
N LEU A 13 7.26 -29.44 -15.14
CA LEU A 13 7.64 -28.05 -14.93
C LEU A 13 8.68 -28.00 -13.79
N VAL A 14 9.95 -27.79 -14.12
CA VAL A 14 10.97 -27.40 -13.14
C VAL A 14 10.58 -26.04 -12.58
N ALA A 15 10.34 -25.99 -11.26
CA ALA A 15 10.17 -24.77 -10.53
C ALA A 15 11.47 -23.96 -10.59
N ALA A 16 11.44 -22.82 -11.29
CA ALA A 16 12.52 -21.84 -11.23
C ALA A 16 12.39 -21.09 -9.91
N ASP A 17 13.21 -21.47 -8.93
CA ASP A 17 13.46 -20.65 -7.76
C ASP A 17 14.35 -19.48 -8.19
N ALA A 18 13.74 -18.32 -8.41
CA ALA A 18 14.43 -17.09 -8.73
C ALA A 18 14.13 -16.06 -7.63
N SER A 19 14.73 -16.23 -6.45
CA SER A 19 14.91 -15.12 -5.51
C SER A 19 16.30 -14.50 -5.72
N ALA A 20 16.45 -13.77 -6.81
CA ALA A 20 17.46 -12.74 -6.91
C ALA A 20 16.86 -11.48 -6.28
N ALA A 21 17.21 -11.20 -5.02
CA ALA A 21 16.92 -9.91 -4.42
C ALA A 21 17.58 -8.82 -5.30
N GLY A 22 16.77 -8.13 -6.10
CA GLY A 22 17.20 -7.00 -6.91
C GLY A 22 17.79 -5.90 -6.02
N PRO A 23 18.55 -4.95 -6.60
CA PRO A 23 19.04 -3.80 -5.85
C PRO A 23 17.86 -3.13 -5.15
N ALA A 24 18.06 -2.70 -3.89
CA ALA A 24 17.06 -1.97 -3.13
C ALA A 24 16.47 -0.88 -4.04
N SER A 25 15.18 -1.02 -4.36
CA SER A 25 14.48 -0.11 -5.26
C SER A 25 14.73 1.30 -4.75
N GLN A 26 15.25 2.20 -5.59
CA GLN A 26 15.24 3.60 -5.22
C GLN A 26 13.80 3.97 -4.87
N PRO A 27 13.56 4.68 -3.75
CA PRO A 27 12.21 5.05 -3.36
C PRO A 27 11.56 5.73 -4.56
N SER A 28 10.44 5.18 -5.02
CA SER A 28 9.73 5.82 -6.11
C SER A 28 9.41 7.25 -5.66
N GLY A 29 9.65 8.26 -6.49
CA GLY A 29 9.22 9.63 -6.19
C GLY A 29 7.68 9.78 -6.11
N VAL A 30 6.95 8.67 -6.22
CA VAL A 30 5.50 8.57 -6.18
C VAL A 30 5.06 8.28 -4.75
N VAL A 31 4.06 9.02 -4.30
CA VAL A 31 3.55 8.99 -2.93
C VAL A 31 2.05 8.72 -2.96
N ALA A 32 1.59 7.75 -2.17
CA ALA A 32 0.15 7.44 -2.08
C ALA A 32 -0.57 8.47 -1.19
N GLN A 33 -1.50 9.25 -1.77
CA GLN A 33 -2.30 10.21 -1.02
C GLN A 33 -3.39 9.49 -0.21
N LEU A 34 -3.38 9.65 1.12
CA LEU A 34 -4.34 8.96 2.02
C LEU A 34 -5.78 9.50 1.94
N TYR A 35 -6.01 10.61 1.22
CA TYR A 35 -7.35 11.17 1.02
C TYR A 35 -8.31 10.21 0.32
N VAL A 36 -7.84 9.34 -0.56
CA VAL A 36 -8.72 8.32 -1.17
C VAL A 36 -9.32 7.38 -0.11
N TRP A 37 -8.53 7.06 0.93
CA TRP A 37 -8.97 6.21 2.03
C TRP A 37 -9.97 6.92 2.94
N THR A 38 -9.83 8.24 3.16
CA THR A 38 -10.87 8.98 3.89
C THR A 38 -12.21 8.89 3.18
N GLN A 39 -12.23 9.00 1.85
CA GLN A 39 -13.48 8.85 1.07
C GLN A 39 -14.05 7.43 1.19
N HIS A 40 -13.19 6.41 1.12
CA HIS A 40 -13.58 5.01 1.25
C HIS A 40 -14.25 4.71 2.61
N TYR A 41 -13.62 5.09 3.72
CA TYR A 41 -14.16 4.82 5.06
C TYR A 41 -15.31 5.77 5.43
N ASN A 42 -15.34 7.00 4.91
CA ASN A 42 -16.48 7.91 5.12
C ASN A 42 -17.78 7.35 4.53
N GLN A 43 -17.74 6.67 3.38
CA GLN A 43 -18.93 5.98 2.82
C GLN A 43 -19.48 4.91 3.76
N ARG A 44 -18.64 4.36 4.63
CA ARG A 44 -18.95 3.34 5.64
C ARG A 44 -19.21 3.92 7.03
N ARG A 45 -19.10 5.25 7.19
CA ARG A 45 -19.15 5.96 8.49
C ARG A 45 -18.09 5.51 9.48
N GLU A 46 -16.94 5.06 8.97
CA GLU A 46 -15.78 4.64 9.75
C GLU A 46 -14.72 5.75 9.70
N ARG A 47 -13.91 5.87 10.75
CA ARG A 47 -12.77 6.80 10.75
C ARG A 47 -11.58 6.14 10.07
N LEU A 48 -10.84 6.91 9.28
CA LEU A 48 -9.56 6.45 8.72
C LEU A 48 -8.58 6.02 9.82
N ASP A 49 -8.49 6.80 10.89
CA ASP A 49 -7.53 6.58 11.99
C ASP A 49 -7.67 5.20 12.64
N ASP A 50 -8.91 4.69 12.70
CA ASP A 50 -9.23 3.38 13.28
C ASP A 50 -8.82 2.22 12.35
N ASN A 51 -8.52 2.50 11.09
CA ASN A 51 -8.24 1.52 10.04
C ASN A 51 -6.83 1.64 9.44
N LEU A 52 -5.93 2.39 10.08
CA LEU A 52 -4.58 2.66 9.54
C LEU A 52 -3.76 1.40 9.27
N ASP A 53 -3.97 0.31 10.03
CA ASP A 53 -3.24 -0.94 9.80
C ASP A 53 -3.61 -1.59 8.46
N GLU A 54 -4.90 -1.64 8.12
CA GLU A 54 -5.36 -2.14 6.83
C GLU A 54 -4.89 -1.24 5.69
N VAL A 55 -5.01 0.07 5.87
CA VAL A 55 -4.62 1.08 4.88
C VAL A 55 -3.14 1.01 4.57
N PHE A 56 -2.28 0.97 5.59
CA PHE A 56 -0.83 0.94 5.41
C PHE A 56 -0.37 -0.41 4.85
N ALA A 57 -0.90 -1.53 5.34
CA ALA A 57 -0.59 -2.84 4.78
C ALA A 57 -1.00 -2.94 3.31
N THR A 58 -2.16 -2.40 2.95
CA THR A 58 -2.64 -2.40 1.55
C THR A 58 -1.84 -1.46 0.67
N THR A 59 -1.47 -0.30 1.19
CA THR A 59 -0.61 0.66 0.47
C THR A 59 0.77 0.07 0.20
N LYS A 60 1.37 -0.60 1.18
CA LYS A 60 2.65 -1.29 1.00
C LYS A 60 2.54 -2.44 -0.01
N ARG A 61 1.49 -3.25 0.08
CA ARG A 61 1.22 -4.34 -0.87
C ARG A 61 0.99 -3.85 -2.30
N ALA A 62 0.47 -2.64 -2.47
CA ALA A 62 0.31 -1.97 -3.76
C ALA A 62 1.64 -1.45 -4.35
N GLY A 63 2.76 -1.58 -3.64
CA GLY A 63 4.09 -1.21 -4.11
C GLY A 63 4.52 0.22 -3.75
N TYR A 64 3.80 0.89 -2.85
CA TYR A 64 4.22 2.21 -2.37
C TYR A 64 5.12 2.10 -1.15
N ASP A 65 6.17 2.91 -1.14
CA ASP A 65 7.06 3.08 0.02
C ASP A 65 6.76 4.35 0.82
N ALA A 66 5.98 5.26 0.24
CA ALA A 66 5.69 6.56 0.81
C ALA A 66 4.20 6.91 0.74
N VAL A 67 3.71 7.58 1.78
CA VAL A 67 2.35 8.12 1.86
C VAL A 67 2.35 9.63 2.04
N GLN A 68 1.31 10.29 1.53
CA GLN A 68 0.99 11.66 1.86
C GLN A 68 -0.20 11.60 2.81
N GLY A 69 0.10 11.75 4.10
CA GLY A 69 -0.90 11.77 5.16
C GLY A 69 -1.42 13.18 5.42
N PHE A 70 -2.03 13.39 6.58
CA PHE A 70 -2.63 14.65 6.97
C PHE A 70 -1.80 15.34 8.04
N LEU A 71 -1.73 16.68 7.97
CA LEU A 71 -0.94 17.47 8.92
C LEU A 71 -1.47 17.30 10.36
N ASN A 72 -2.77 17.10 10.53
CA ASN A 72 -3.41 16.93 11.84
C ASN A 72 -2.97 15.66 12.58
N ALA A 73 -2.36 14.68 11.91
CA ALA A 73 -1.73 13.53 12.59
C ALA A 73 -0.63 13.98 13.56
N TYR A 74 -0.06 15.17 13.34
CA TYR A 74 1.04 15.75 14.12
C TYR A 74 0.60 16.93 15.01
N ASP A 75 -0.71 17.14 15.21
CA ASP A 75 -1.21 18.24 16.06
C ASP A 75 -0.78 18.10 17.53
N THR A 76 -0.55 16.87 18.00
CA THR A 76 -0.07 16.60 19.36
C THR A 76 1.11 15.62 19.35
N PRO A 77 2.00 15.63 20.37
CA PRO A 77 3.06 14.64 20.48
C PRO A 77 2.53 13.20 20.54
N ALA A 78 1.42 12.96 21.24
CA ALA A 78 0.83 11.63 21.38
C ALA A 78 0.29 11.09 20.04
N SER A 79 -0.42 11.92 19.27
CA SER A 79 -0.90 11.52 17.95
C SER A 79 0.25 11.30 16.96
N ALA A 80 1.27 12.15 17.02
CA ALA A 80 2.47 12.03 16.19
C ALA A 80 3.21 10.71 16.47
N GLU A 81 3.38 10.33 17.74
CA GLU A 81 4.04 9.09 18.14
C GLU A 81 3.27 7.85 17.63
N VAL A 82 1.95 7.82 17.82
CA VAL A 82 1.09 6.72 17.33
C VAL A 82 1.20 6.60 15.81
N PHE A 83 1.13 7.71 15.09
CA PHE A 83 1.19 7.70 13.63
C PHE A 83 2.58 7.28 13.11
N ALA A 84 3.65 7.80 13.71
CA ALA A 84 5.03 7.41 13.38
C ALA A 84 5.30 5.93 13.67
N ALA A 85 4.79 5.40 14.78
CA ALA A 85 4.89 3.98 15.12
C ALA A 85 4.22 3.11 14.06
N LYS A 86 3.03 3.49 13.58
CA LYS A 86 2.33 2.78 12.50
C LYS A 86 3.08 2.85 11.17
N LEU A 87 3.59 4.02 10.77
CA LEU A 87 4.42 4.15 9.56
C LEU A 87 5.62 3.19 9.62
N LYS A 88 6.32 3.16 10.75
CA LYS A 88 7.46 2.26 10.98
C LYS A 88 7.05 0.79 10.93
N GLN A 89 5.94 0.43 11.57
CA GLN A 89 5.40 -0.94 11.58
C GLN A 89 5.14 -1.48 10.16
N HIS A 90 4.70 -0.62 9.25
CA HIS A 90 4.34 -0.99 7.88
C HIS A 90 5.40 -0.62 6.84
N GLU A 91 6.61 -0.23 7.28
CA GLU A 91 7.74 0.12 6.42
C GLU A 91 7.39 1.21 5.39
N LEU A 92 6.66 2.22 5.84
CA LEU A 92 6.26 3.40 5.07
C LEU A 92 6.92 4.66 5.62
N VAL A 93 7.18 5.61 4.74
CA VAL A 93 7.59 6.98 5.11
C VAL A 93 6.51 7.99 4.74
N MET A 94 6.47 9.12 5.43
CA MET A 94 5.55 10.22 5.12
C MET A 94 6.31 11.52 4.85
N PRO A 95 6.89 11.69 3.65
CA PRO A 95 7.73 12.85 3.32
C PRO A 95 6.91 14.14 3.13
N ILE A 96 5.59 14.03 2.94
CA ILE A 96 4.69 15.16 2.66
C ILE A 96 3.43 15.00 3.52
N ALA A 97 2.99 16.08 4.15
CA ALA A 97 1.71 16.15 4.85
C ALA A 97 0.76 17.09 4.11
N TYR A 98 -0.50 16.69 4.00
CA TYR A 98 -1.57 17.48 3.42
C TYR A 98 -2.30 18.26 4.52
N VAL A 99 -2.48 19.57 4.31
CA VAL A 99 -3.37 20.42 5.12
C VAL A 99 -4.52 20.87 4.23
N GLY A 100 -5.75 20.69 4.72
CA GLY A 100 -6.98 20.93 3.97
C GLY A 100 -7.01 22.29 3.26
N GLY A 101 -7.59 22.30 2.05
CA GLY A 101 -8.04 23.51 1.36
C GLY A 101 -9.50 23.34 0.92
N PRO A 102 -10.22 24.42 0.55
CA PRO A 102 -11.59 24.30 0.05
C PRO A 102 -11.59 23.36 -1.16
N MET A 103 -12.25 22.21 -1.03
CA MET A 103 -12.45 21.29 -2.14
C MET A 103 -13.73 21.71 -2.88
N HIS A 104 -13.69 21.66 -4.21
CA HIS A 104 -14.86 21.98 -5.03
C HIS A 104 -16.03 21.08 -4.64
N THR A 105 -17.14 21.71 -4.23
CA THR A 105 -18.44 21.08 -3.99
C THR A 105 -19.21 20.92 -5.29
#